data_AF-A0A7X2MGJ2-F1
#
_entry.id   AF-A0A7X2MGJ2-F1
#
_cell.length_a   1.000
_cell.length_b   1.000
_cell.length_c   1.000
_cell.angle_alpha   90.00
_cell.angle_beta   90.00
_cell.angle_gamma   90.00
#
_symmetry.space_group_name_H-M   'P 1'
#
loop_
_entity.id
_entity.type
_entity.pdbx_description
1 polymer ?
#
loop_
_entity_poly.entity_id
_entity_poly.type
_entity_poly.pdbx_seq_one_letter_code
_entity_poly.pdbx_strand_id
1 'polypeptide(L)'
;MKSNKEIKIRGLDKNDINGLKLIAKQSKYANLNQFMLHQVDVILQNGGLDIYENKLADDIRKIKEMLAKISNAQTQQELRDIKIIAKLDTNIESIIEWIKFMSLVETNQI
;
A
#
# COMPACT_ATOMS: atom_id res chain seq x y z
N MET A 1 -28.71 33.09 -6.77
CA MET A 1 -27.48 33.52 -6.07
C MET A 1 -27.40 32.75 -4.76
N LYS A 2 -26.26 32.13 -4.42
CA LYS A 2 -26.08 31.56 -3.06
C LYS A 2 -26.16 32.72 -2.06
N SER A 3 -26.98 32.60 -1.01
CA SER A 3 -26.99 33.61 0.06
C SER A 3 -25.65 33.57 0.77
N ASN A 4 -24.92 34.68 0.82
CA ASN A 4 -23.72 34.78 1.64
C ASN A 4 -24.15 34.73 3.12
N LYS A 5 -23.84 33.61 3.79
CA LYS A 5 -24.04 33.45 5.23
C LYS A 5 -22.70 33.68 5.91
N GLU A 6 -22.71 34.46 6.98
CA GLU A 6 -21.51 34.78 7.76
C GLU A 6 -21.46 33.93 9.03
N ILE A 7 -20.26 33.45 9.37
CA ILE A 7 -20.00 32.73 10.62
C ILE A 7 -18.91 33.50 11.37
N LYS A 8 -19.21 33.88 12.63
CA LYS A 8 -18.24 34.52 13.51
C LYS A 8 -17.50 33.48 14.33
N ILE A 9 -16.20 33.34 14.10
CA ILE A 9 -15.31 32.49 14.91
C ILE A 9 -14.77 33.32 16.08
N ARG A 10 -14.94 32.83 17.31
CA ARG A 10 -14.47 33.47 18.55
C ARG A 10 -13.39 32.59 19.21
N GLY A 11 -12.61 33.18 20.12
CA GLY A 11 -11.59 32.45 20.90
C GLY A 11 -10.23 32.33 20.20
N LEU A 12 -10.01 33.05 19.10
CA LEU A 12 -8.71 33.15 18.44
C LEU A 12 -7.96 34.37 18.95
N ASP A 13 -6.70 34.19 19.31
CA ASP A 13 -5.80 35.29 19.57
C ASP A 13 -5.12 35.79 18.27
N LYS A 14 -4.26 36.82 18.39
CA LYS A 14 -3.55 37.40 17.24
C LYS A 14 -2.56 36.41 16.62
N ASN A 15 -1.94 35.56 17.43
CA ASN A 15 -0.98 34.57 16.97
C ASN A 15 -1.67 33.45 16.20
N ASP A 16 -2.84 33.00 16.66
CA ASP A 16 -3.68 32.02 15.96
C ASP A 16 -4.05 32.52 14.56
N ILE A 17 -4.52 33.77 14.46
CA ILE A 17 -4.88 34.39 13.18
C ILE A 17 -3.67 34.50 12.26
N ASN A 18 -2.51 34.87 12.80
CA ASN A 18 -1.28 34.98 12.02
C ASN A 18 -0.80 33.62 11.51
N GLY A 19 -0.87 32.58 12.35
CA GLY A 19 -0.55 31.20 11.99
C GLY A 19 -1.46 30.69 10.87
N LEU A 20 -2.78 30.90 11.01
CA LEU A 20 -3.76 30.53 9.99
C LEU A 20 -3.50 31.25 8.65
N LYS A 21 -3.18 32.55 8.67
CA LYS A 21 -2.83 33.31 7.45
C LYS A 21 -1.53 32.82 6.83
N LEU A 22 -0.53 32.48 7.64
CA LEU A 22 0.75 31.97 7.17
C LEU A 22 0.56 30.65 6.44
N ILE A 23 -0.16 29.69 7.04
CA ILE A 23 -0.46 28.39 6.43
C ILE A 23 -1.29 28.58 5.17
N ALA A 24 -2.33 29.42 5.19
CA ALA A 24 -3.14 29.70 4.00
C ALA A 24 -2.27 30.19 2.83
N LYS A 25 -1.30 31.08 3.09
CA LYS A 25 -0.36 31.57 2.08
C LYS A 25 0.58 30.48 1.59
N GLN A 26 1.14 29.68 2.50
CA GLN A 26 2.05 28.57 2.16
C GLN A 26 1.36 27.50 1.30
N SER A 27 0.09 27.20 1.61
CA SER A 27 -0.76 26.30 0.83
C SER A 27 -1.37 26.96 -0.43
N LYS A 28 -0.93 28.17 -0.78
CA LYS A 28 -1.29 28.91 -2.01
C LYS A 28 -2.79 29.23 -2.16
N TYR A 29 -3.50 29.41 -1.05
CA TYR A 29 -4.88 29.89 -1.10
C TYR A 29 -4.93 31.41 -1.33
N ALA A 30 -5.92 31.85 -2.10
CA ALA A 30 -6.10 33.27 -2.43
C ALA A 30 -6.38 34.14 -1.18
N ASN A 31 -7.07 33.59 -0.18
CA ASN A 31 -7.33 34.26 1.09
C ASN A 31 -7.66 33.25 2.20
N LEU A 32 -7.67 33.75 3.45
CA LEU A 32 -7.95 32.94 4.63
C LEU A 32 -9.34 32.28 4.58
N ASN A 33 -10.38 32.97 4.08
CA ASN A 33 -11.71 32.39 4.00
C ASN A 33 -11.76 31.16 3.08
N GLN A 34 -11.11 31.23 1.91
CA GLN A 34 -11.00 30.10 0.99
C GLN A 34 -10.25 28.92 1.64
N PHE A 35 -9.18 29.20 2.36
CA PHE A 35 -8.46 28.18 3.12
C PHE A 35 -9.37 27.51 4.16
N MET A 36 -10.03 28.29 5.02
CA MET A 36 -10.90 27.76 6.09
C MET A 36 -12.06 26.94 5.54
N LEU A 37 -12.73 27.42 4.48
CA LEU A 37 -13.82 26.69 3.83
C LEU A 37 -13.33 25.36 3.26
N HIS A 38 -12.17 25.35 2.61
CA HIS A 38 -11.59 24.12 2.09
C HIS A 38 -11.25 23.13 3.21
N GLN A 39 -10.69 23.59 4.33
CA GLN A 39 -10.40 22.68 5.44
C GLN A 39 -11.67 22.04 6.00
N VAL A 40 -12.75 22.81 6.17
CA VAL A 40 -14.05 22.27 6.59
C VAL A 40 -14.60 21.28 5.56
N ASP A 41 -14.45 21.55 4.26
CA ASP A 41 -14.90 20.65 3.20
C ASP A 41 -14.09 19.33 3.20
N VAL A 42 -12.77 19.40 3.39
CA VAL A 42 -11.92 18.21 3.53
C VAL A 42 -12.37 17.35 4.72
N ILE A 43 -12.69 17.97 5.85
CA ILE A 43 -13.21 17.26 7.03
C ILE A 43 -14.53 16.55 6.71
N LEU A 44 -15.45 17.25 6.02
CA LEU A 44 -16.74 16.69 5.62
C LEU A 44 -16.58 15.53 4.62
N GLN A 45 -15.72 15.68 3.61
CA GLN A 45 -15.44 14.64 2.61
C GLN A 45 -14.80 13.39 3.23
N ASN A 46 -13.98 13.59 4.27
CA ASN A 46 -13.29 12.52 4.96
C ASN A 46 -14.14 11.81 6.03
N GLY A 47 -15.31 12.35 6.36
CA GLY A 47 -16.26 11.72 7.30
C GLY A 47 -15.94 11.92 8.79
N GLY A 48 -14.99 12.79 9.13
CA GLY A 48 -14.60 13.02 10.53
C GLY A 48 -13.37 13.93 10.68
N LEU A 49 -13.17 14.41 11.91
CA LEU A 49 -12.00 15.22 12.30
C LEU A 49 -10.81 14.35 12.70
N ASP A 50 -11.06 13.10 13.05
CA ASP A 50 -10.07 12.15 13.53
C ASP A 50 -9.63 11.20 12.40
N ILE A 51 -8.35 10.84 12.37
CA ILE A 51 -7.82 9.78 11.52
C ILE A 51 -8.54 8.44 11.79
N TYR A 52 -9.04 8.21 13.01
CA TYR A 52 -9.80 7.01 13.35
C TYR A 52 -11.25 7.05 12.83
N GLU A 53 -11.77 8.23 12.53
CA GLU A 53 -13.10 8.43 11.92
C GLU A 53 -13.04 8.56 10.39
N ASN A 54 -11.84 8.55 9.81
CA ASN A 54 -11.62 8.84 8.40
C ASN A 54 -11.63 7.56 7.53
N LYS A 55 -12.41 7.59 6.45
CA LYS A 55 -12.44 6.55 5.40
C LYS A 55 -11.04 6.16 4.88
N LEU A 56 -10.10 7.10 4.88
CA LEU A 56 -8.70 6.88 4.52
C LEU A 56 -8.00 5.85 5.43
N ALA A 57 -8.25 5.86 6.74
CA ALA A 57 -7.64 4.89 7.65
C ALA A 57 -8.18 3.47 7.41
N ASP A 58 -9.48 3.35 7.12
CA ASP A 58 -10.08 2.08 6.69
C ASP A 58 -9.52 1.58 5.36
N ASP A 59 -9.32 2.46 4.39
CA ASP A 59 -8.74 2.12 3.10
C ASP A 59 -7.25 1.70 3.25
N ILE A 60 -6.48 2.38 4.10
CA ILE A 60 -5.10 1.99 4.44
C ILE A 60 -5.07 0.60 5.12
N ARG A 61 -6.01 0.32 6.02
CA ARG A 61 -6.11 -0.99 6.67
C ARG A 61 -6.42 -2.10 5.65
N LYS A 62 -7.36 -1.87 4.74
CA LYS A 62 -7.68 -2.82 3.65
C LYS A 62 -6.47 -3.05 2.73
N ILE A 63 -5.73 -1.99 2.38
CA ILE A 63 -4.51 -2.11 1.58
C ILE A 63 -3.47 -2.96 2.30
N LYS A 64 -3.25 -2.75 3.61
CA LYS A 64 -2.34 -3.60 4.40
C LYS A 64 -2.76 -5.07 4.40
N GLU A 65 -4.05 -5.36 4.57
CA GLU A 65 -4.57 -6.73 4.52
C GLU A 65 -4.37 -7.38 3.14
N MET A 66 -4.58 -6.63 2.05
CA MET A 66 -4.33 -7.11 0.68
C MET A 66 -2.85 -7.38 0.43
N LEU A 67 -1.96 -6.47 0.85
CA LEU A 67 -0.51 -6.65 0.71
C LEU A 67 0.00 -7.88 1.49
N ALA A 68 -0.54 -8.12 2.69
CA ALA A 68 -0.22 -9.32 3.47
C ALA A 68 -0.65 -10.61 2.74
N LYS A 69 -1.84 -10.61 2.10
CA LYS A 69 -2.30 -11.75 1.29
C LYS A 69 -1.42 -11.98 0.06
N ILE A 70 -1.03 -10.91 -0.64
CA ILE A 70 -0.13 -10.99 -1.81
C ILE A 70 1.23 -11.55 -1.39
N SER A 71 1.82 -11.02 -0.32
CA SER A 71 3.11 -11.47 0.18
C SER A 71 3.07 -12.95 0.57
N ASN A 72 2.04 -13.40 1.29
CA ASN A 72 1.89 -14.80 1.65
C ASN A 72 1.70 -15.68 0.39
N ALA A 73 0.90 -15.27 -0.59
CA ALA A 73 0.73 -16.00 -1.83
C ALA A 73 2.05 -16.13 -2.62
N GLN A 74 2.85 -15.06 -2.68
CA GLN A 74 4.19 -15.08 -3.31
C GLN A 74 5.13 -16.05 -2.60
N THR A 75 5.21 -16.00 -1.26
CA THR A 75 6.05 -16.93 -0.49
C THR A 75 5.60 -18.39 -0.69
N GLN A 76 4.30 -18.66 -0.74
CA GLN A 76 3.78 -20.01 -1.02
C GLN A 76 4.11 -20.46 -2.44
N GLN A 77 4.11 -19.54 -3.41
CA GLN A 77 4.51 -19.82 -4.78
C GLN A 77 6.01 -20.13 -4.87
N GLU A 78 6.88 -19.30 -4.26
CA GLU A 78 8.32 -19.54 -4.20
C GLU A 78 8.66 -20.89 -3.54
N LEU A 79 7.97 -21.25 -2.46
CA LEU A 79 8.13 -22.56 -1.81
C LEU A 79 7.70 -23.72 -2.72
N ARG A 80 6.67 -23.53 -3.57
CA ARG A 80 6.27 -24.54 -4.56
C ARG A 80 7.32 -24.68 -5.65
N ASP A 81 7.84 -23.57 -6.15
CA ASP A 81 8.86 -23.56 -7.20
C ASP A 81 10.15 -24.23 -6.73
N ILE A 82 10.62 -23.95 -5.50
CA ILE A 82 11.76 -24.65 -4.89
C ILE A 82 11.52 -26.16 -4.81
N LYS A 83 10.32 -26.60 -4.42
CA LYS A 83 9.97 -28.04 -4.37
C LYS A 83 9.95 -28.68 -5.76
N ILE A 84 9.51 -27.96 -6.78
CA ILE A 84 9.52 -28.43 -8.17
C ILE A 84 10.97 -28.56 -8.65
N ILE A 85 11.80 -27.54 -8.42
CA ILE A 85 13.23 -27.57 -8.77
C ILE A 85 13.92 -28.76 -8.10
N ALA A 86 13.75 -28.95 -6.79
CA ALA A 86 14.35 -30.08 -6.08
C ALA A 86 13.91 -31.45 -6.65
N LYS A 87 12.65 -31.60 -7.05
CA LYS A 87 12.18 -32.83 -7.72
C LYS A 87 12.78 -33.00 -9.11
N LEU A 88 12.93 -31.90 -9.87
CA LEU A 88 13.57 -31.94 -11.17
C LEU A 88 15.05 -32.34 -11.05
N ASP A 89 15.77 -31.83 -10.06
CA ASP A 89 17.17 -32.20 -9.79
C ASP A 89 17.32 -33.69 -9.49
N THR A 90 16.49 -34.26 -8.61
CA THR A 90 16.49 -35.72 -8.34
C THR A 90 16.19 -36.56 -9.59
N ASN A 91 15.27 -36.11 -10.43
CA ASN A 91 14.94 -36.81 -11.67
C ASN A 91 16.11 -36.75 -12.67
N ILE A 92 16.82 -35.63 -12.75
CA ILE A 92 18.01 -35.48 -13.59
C ILE A 92 19.12 -36.43 -13.13
N GLU A 93 19.37 -36.53 -11.82
CA GLU A 93 20.34 -37.48 -11.26
C GLU A 93 19.98 -38.92 -11.62
N SER A 94 18.71 -39.30 -11.47
CA SER A 94 18.21 -40.64 -11.83
C SER A 94 18.39 -40.95 -13.32
N ILE A 95 18.15 -39.98 -14.20
CA ILE A 95 18.38 -40.11 -15.65
C ILE A 95 19.88 -40.29 -15.94
N ILE A 96 20.76 -39.52 -15.29
CA ILE A 96 22.21 -39.66 -15.43
C ILE A 96 22.68 -41.05 -14.98
N GLU A 97 22.17 -41.56 -13.86
CA GLU A 97 22.47 -42.90 -13.38
C GLU A 97 22.01 -43.99 -14.35
N TRP A 98 20.80 -43.86 -14.90
CA TRP A 98 20.28 -44.79 -15.90
C TRP A 98 21.15 -44.78 -17.18
N ILE A 99 21.54 -43.61 -17.67
CA ILE A 99 22.45 -43.50 -18.83
C ILE A 99 23.78 -44.20 -18.54
N LYS A 100 24.38 -43.94 -17.37
CA LYS A 100 25.64 -44.60 -16.96
C LYS A 100 25.49 -46.11 -16.89
N PHE A 101 24.39 -46.60 -16.32
CA PHE A 101 24.08 -48.04 -16.26
C PHE A 101 23.97 -48.63 -17.67
N MET A 102 23.21 -48.01 -18.57
CA MET A 102 23.06 -48.48 -19.95
C MET A 102 24.40 -48.52 -20.69
N SER A 103 25.25 -47.49 -20.55
CA SER A 103 26.59 -47.49 -21.14
C SER A 103 27.49 -48.59 -20.59
N LEU A 104 27.43 -48.87 -19.28
CA LEU A 104 28.16 -49.99 -18.67
C LEU A 104 27.68 -51.36 -19.18
N VAL A 105 26.36 -51.52 -19.41
CA VAL A 105 25.79 -52.74 -19.98
C VAL A 105 26.25 -52.94 -21.42
N GLU A 106 26.27 -51.89 -22.24
CA GLU A 106 26.76 -51.95 -23.62
C GLU A 106 28.25 -52.32 -23.70
N THR A 107 29.07 -51.82 -22.77
CA THR A 107 30.53 -52.07 -22.77
C THR A 107 30.89 -53.49 -22.31
N ASN A 108 30.02 -54.15 -21.52
CA ASN A 108 30.23 -55.51 -21.00
C ASN A 108 29.68 -56.63 -21.91
N GLN A 109 29.18 -56.30 -23.11
CA GLN A 109 28.69 -57.27 -24.10
C GLN A 109 29.70 -57.56 -25.24
N ILE A 110 30.97 -57.18 -25.07
CA ILE A 110 32.09 -57.47 -25.99
C ILE A 110 32.99 -58.56 -25.39
#